data_AF-A0A4R4VCU5-F1
#
_entry.id   AF-A0A4R4VCU5-F1
#
_cell.length_a   1.000
_cell.length_b   1.000
_cell.length_c   1.000
_cell.angle_alpha   90.00
_cell.angle_beta   90.00
_cell.angle_gamma   90.00
#
_symmetry.space_group_name_H-M   'P 1'
#
loop_
_entity.id
_entity.type
_entity.pdbx_description
1 polymer ?
#
loop_
_entity_poly.entity_id
_entity_poly.type
_entity_poly.pdbx_seq_one_letter_code
_entity_poly.pdbx_strand_id
1 'polypeptide(L)'
;MLPVRREETGGTRARPPPGGADLEEAEAEVDARLSALGEEHPDTLASRDNLARVLGRRGEFEYAAMENLTVLRVRRRVLGEEHPDTLASRHELDVVLLVRRAGTFSTDESE
;
A
#
# COMPACT_ATOMS: atom_id res chain seq x y z
N MET A 1 2.36 51.82 5.44
CA MET A 1 3.16 51.19 4.38
C MET A 1 4.32 50.47 5.03
N LEU A 2 4.43 49.15 4.86
CA LEU A 2 5.66 48.41 5.16
C LEU A 2 6.64 48.57 3.99
N PRO A 3 7.95 48.43 4.22
CA PRO A 3 8.59 47.24 3.65
C PRO A 3 9.59 46.54 4.59
N VAL A 4 9.32 45.24 4.73
CA VAL A 4 10.21 44.07 4.56
C VAL A 4 11.68 44.17 4.95
N ARG A 5 12.14 43.19 5.77
CA ARG A 5 13.26 42.21 5.60
C ARG A 5 13.55 41.67 7.01
N ARG A 6 13.86 40.40 7.31
CA ARG A 6 14.09 39.12 6.63
C ARG A 6 14.04 38.04 7.75
N GLU A 7 14.36 36.80 7.42
CA GLU A 7 14.71 35.63 8.26
C GLU A 7 13.73 34.48 7.97
N GLU A 8 13.96 33.71 6.90
CA GLU A 8 14.93 32.60 6.84
C GLU A 8 14.81 31.68 8.06
N THR A 9 13.89 30.72 7.99
CA THR A 9 14.11 29.42 8.59
C THR A 9 14.02 28.39 7.49
N GLY A 10 15.20 27.92 7.06
CA GLY A 10 15.32 26.69 6.29
C GLY A 10 14.71 25.57 7.11
N GLY A 11 13.49 25.21 6.76
CA GLY A 11 12.87 23.98 7.24
C GLY A 11 13.68 22.84 6.67
N THR A 12 14.67 22.36 7.43
CA THR A 12 15.15 20.99 7.32
C THR A 12 13.89 20.12 7.44
N ARG A 13 13.35 19.72 6.29
CA ARG A 13 12.27 18.75 6.20
C ARG A 13 12.90 17.47 6.73
N ALA A 14 12.76 17.28 8.05
CA ALA A 14 13.25 16.12 8.75
C ALA A 14 12.82 14.93 7.92
N ARG A 15 13.79 14.13 7.46
CA ARG A 15 13.50 12.88 6.78
C ARG A 15 12.55 12.11 7.70
N PRO A 16 11.30 11.87 7.29
CA PRO A 16 10.34 11.23 8.18
C PRO A 16 10.89 9.87 8.61
N PRO A 17 10.57 9.41 9.83
CA PRO A 17 11.03 8.11 10.32
C PRO A 17 10.59 7.03 9.32
N PRO A 18 11.48 6.09 8.93
CA PRO A 18 11.12 5.03 7.99
C PRO A 18 9.98 4.23 8.62
N GLY A 19 8.83 4.18 7.93
CA GLY A 19 7.65 3.46 8.37
C GLY A 19 6.37 4.29 8.46
N GLY A 20 6.42 5.58 8.81
CA GLY A 20 5.22 6.43 9.01
C GLY A 20 4.75 7.18 7.77
N ALA A 21 5.67 7.85 7.08
CA ALA A 21 5.35 8.59 5.85
C ALA A 21 5.05 7.67 4.66
N ASP A 22 5.61 6.47 4.65
CA ASP A 22 5.44 5.52 3.54
C ASP A 22 3.97 5.06 3.39
N LEU A 23 3.18 5.07 4.48
CA LEU A 23 1.77 4.67 4.43
C LEU A 23 0.88 5.82 3.94
N GLU A 24 0.97 6.99 4.58
CA GLU A 24 0.19 8.17 4.18
C GLU A 24 0.49 8.59 2.74
N GLU A 25 1.75 8.49 2.30
CA GLU A 25 2.15 8.76 0.91
C GLU A 25 1.55 7.72 -0.04
N ALA A 26 1.57 6.44 0.31
CA ALA A 26 0.97 5.39 -0.51
C ALA A 26 -0.56 5.52 -0.61
N GLU A 27 -1.25 5.88 0.48
CA GLU A 27 -2.69 6.15 0.48
C GLU A 27 -3.03 7.37 -0.38
N ALA A 28 -2.29 8.47 -0.21
CA ALA A 28 -2.47 9.67 -1.02
C ALA A 28 -2.21 9.41 -2.51
N GLU A 29 -1.23 8.57 -2.83
CA GLU A 29 -0.93 8.15 -4.20
C GLU A 29 -2.07 7.30 -4.80
N VAL A 30 -2.66 6.40 -4.02
CA VAL A 30 -3.86 5.64 -4.42
C VAL A 30 -5.01 6.59 -4.72
N ASP A 31 -5.31 7.53 -3.83
CA ASP A 31 -6.42 8.47 -3.99
C ASP A 31 -6.22 9.40 -5.19
N ALA A 32 -5.00 9.89 -5.40
CA ALA A 32 -4.66 10.71 -6.55
C ALA A 32 -4.84 9.94 -7.87
N ARG A 33 -4.33 8.70 -7.96
CA ARG A 33 -4.49 7.87 -9.17
C ARG A 33 -5.93 7.43 -9.39
N LEU A 34 -6.65 7.08 -8.33
CA LEU A 34 -8.07 6.72 -8.40
C LEU A 34 -8.91 7.87 -8.95
N SER A 35 -8.65 9.10 -8.49
CA SER A 35 -9.37 10.31 -8.94
C SER A 35 -9.03 10.69 -10.38
N ALA A 36 -7.78 10.50 -10.81
CA ALA A 36 -7.30 10.92 -12.13
C ALA A 36 -7.56 9.88 -13.24
N LEU A 37 -7.46 8.59 -12.92
CA LEU A 37 -7.41 7.50 -13.91
C LEU A 37 -8.56 6.48 -13.74
N GLY A 38 -9.20 6.45 -12.57
CA GLY A 38 -10.22 5.47 -12.23
C GLY A 38 -9.68 4.17 -11.62
N GLU A 39 -10.59 3.31 -11.17
CA GLU A 39 -10.28 2.09 -10.41
C GLU A 39 -9.66 0.96 -11.24
N GLU A 40 -9.96 0.93 -12.55
CA GLU A 40 -9.52 -0.14 -13.47
C GLU A 40 -8.17 0.16 -14.13
N HIS A 41 -7.64 1.38 -13.97
CA HIS A 41 -6.40 1.78 -14.61
C HIS A 41 -5.19 1.02 -14.03
N PRO A 42 -4.28 0.48 -14.87
CA PRO A 42 -3.13 -0.29 -14.40
C PRO A 42 -2.28 0.46 -13.38
N ASP A 43 -2.08 1.76 -13.55
CA ASP A 43 -1.31 2.57 -12.59
C ASP A 43 -2.01 2.71 -11.23
N THR A 44 -3.34 2.80 -11.20
CA THR A 44 -4.11 2.79 -9.94
C THR A 44 -3.95 1.44 -9.24
N LEU A 45 -4.05 0.34 -9.99
CA LEU A 45 -3.86 -1.01 -9.45
C LEU A 45 -2.44 -1.20 -8.93
N ALA A 46 -1.43 -0.65 -9.60
CA ALA A 46 -0.04 -0.66 -9.15
C ALA A 46 0.16 0.15 -7.84
N SER A 47 -0.50 1.30 -7.68
CA SER A 47 -0.50 2.03 -6.39
C SER A 47 -1.04 1.18 -5.25
N ARG A 48 -2.16 0.48 -5.50
CA ARG A 48 -2.82 -0.35 -4.47
C ARG A 48 -1.97 -1.56 -4.09
N ASP A 49 -1.30 -2.18 -5.05
CA ASP A 49 -0.30 -3.23 -4.78
C ASP A 49 0.85 -2.67 -3.92
N ASN A 50 1.32 -1.44 -4.17
CA ASN A 50 2.35 -0.80 -3.34
C ASN A 50 1.85 -0.53 -1.90
N LEU A 51 0.63 -0.02 -1.75
CA LEU A 51 -0.02 0.18 -0.45
C LEU A 51 -0.11 -1.14 0.34
N ALA A 52 -0.52 -2.22 -0.33
CA ALA A 52 -0.57 -3.55 0.29
C ALA A 52 0.81 -4.02 0.79
N ARG A 53 1.88 -3.75 0.02
CA ARG A 53 3.26 -4.06 0.45
C ARG A 53 3.71 -3.21 1.63
N VAL A 54 3.34 -1.93 1.69
CA VAL A 54 3.63 -1.06 2.85
C VAL A 54 2.95 -1.60 4.10
N LEU A 55 1.65 -1.93 4.00
CA LEU A 55 0.86 -2.51 5.09
C LEU A 55 1.45 -3.86 5.56
N GLY A 56 1.84 -4.73 4.64
CA GLY A 56 2.49 -6.00 4.96
C GLY A 56 3.82 -5.82 5.72
N ARG A 57 4.65 -4.84 5.35
CA ARG A 57 5.89 -4.52 6.08
C ARG A 57 5.64 -4.01 7.50
N ARG A 58 4.48 -3.40 7.74
CA ARG A 58 4.05 -2.91 9.06
C ARG A 58 3.38 -3.99 9.91
N GLY A 59 3.18 -5.20 9.37
CA GLY A 59 2.45 -6.28 10.03
C GLY A 59 0.93 -6.13 9.96
N GLU A 60 0.43 -5.15 9.21
CA GLU A 60 -0.99 -4.85 9.03
C GLU A 60 -1.59 -5.76 7.93
N PHE A 61 -1.46 -7.08 8.10
CA PHE A 61 -1.76 -8.08 7.06
C PHE A 61 -3.23 -8.11 6.63
N GLU A 62 -4.15 -7.69 7.51
CA GLU A 62 -5.59 -7.63 7.21
C GLU A 62 -5.88 -6.54 6.18
N TYR A 63 -5.33 -5.34 6.38
CA TYR A 63 -5.44 -4.23 5.43
C TYR A 63 -4.69 -4.54 4.13
N ALA A 64 -3.51 -5.16 4.22
CA ALA A 64 -2.76 -5.60 3.04
C ALA A 64 -3.54 -6.62 2.19
N ALA A 65 -4.25 -7.56 2.83
CA ALA A 65 -5.09 -8.53 2.14
C ALA A 65 -6.30 -7.86 1.46
N MET A 66 -6.89 -6.84 2.10
CA MET A 66 -8.01 -6.09 1.54
C MET A 66 -7.64 -5.32 0.26
N GLU A 67 -6.47 -4.69 0.23
CA GLU A 67 -5.97 -4.01 -0.98
C GLU A 67 -5.67 -5.01 -2.10
N ASN A 68 -4.96 -6.12 -1.80
CA ASN A 68 -4.71 -7.18 -2.78
C ASN A 68 -6.01 -7.80 -3.33
N LEU A 69 -7.02 -8.01 -2.49
CA LEU A 69 -8.33 -8.50 -2.90
C LEU A 69 -9.05 -7.54 -3.84
N THR A 70 -8.90 -6.24 -3.62
CA THR A 70 -9.49 -5.20 -4.48
C THR A 70 -8.83 -5.26 -5.86
N VAL A 71 -7.50 -5.27 -5.92
CA VAL A 71 -6.75 -5.39 -7.17
C VAL A 71 -7.09 -6.68 -7.91
N LEU A 72 -7.13 -7.82 -7.21
CA LEU A 72 -7.47 -9.11 -7.79
C LEU A 72 -8.87 -9.11 -8.43
N ARG A 73 -9.88 -8.53 -7.76
CA ARG A 73 -11.24 -8.45 -8.30
C ARG A 73 -11.30 -7.65 -9.60
N VAL A 74 -10.60 -6.52 -9.64
CA VAL A 74 -10.56 -5.66 -10.81
C VAL A 74 -9.81 -6.35 -11.96
N ARG A 75 -8.60 -6.87 -11.72
CA ARG A 75 -7.82 -7.60 -12.73
C ARG A 75 -8.58 -8.82 -13.27
N ARG A 76 -9.24 -9.57 -12.40
CA ARG A 76 -10.09 -10.70 -12.83
C ARG A 76 -11.23 -10.26 -13.75
N ARG A 77 -11.87 -9.11 -13.48
CA ARG A 77 -12.97 -8.59 -14.30
C ARG A 77 -12.49 -8.07 -15.66
N VAL A 78 -11.37 -7.33 -15.67
CA VAL A 78 -10.86 -6.62 -16.87
C VAL A 78 -10.03 -7.54 -17.77
N LEU A 79 -9.16 -8.36 -17.16
CA LEU A 79 -8.15 -9.16 -17.86
C LEU A 79 -8.49 -10.67 -17.90
N GLY A 80 -9.34 -11.14 -16.99
CA GLY A 80 -9.68 -12.56 -16.83
C GLY A 80 -8.87 -13.28 -15.75
N GLU A 81 -9.31 -14.49 -15.40
CA GLU A 81 -8.72 -15.31 -14.31
C GLU A 81 -7.30 -15.80 -14.62
N GLU A 82 -7.02 -16.14 -15.88
CA GLU A 82 -5.74 -16.74 -16.30
C GLU A 82 -4.68 -15.70 -16.72
N HIS A 83 -5.02 -14.41 -16.67
CA HIS A 83 -4.08 -13.36 -17.05
C HIS A 83 -2.89 -13.33 -16.07
N PRO A 84 -1.64 -13.16 -16.54
CA PRO A 84 -0.46 -13.12 -15.67
C PRO A 84 -0.58 -12.16 -14.48
N ASP A 85 -1.12 -10.95 -14.70
CA ASP A 85 -1.30 -9.97 -13.63
C ASP A 85 -2.35 -10.38 -12.59
N THR A 86 -3.40 -11.11 -13.00
CA THR A 86 -4.40 -11.66 -12.08
C THR A 86 -3.78 -12.76 -11.22
N LEU A 87 -2.98 -13.63 -11.84
CA LEU A 87 -2.25 -14.69 -11.14
C LEU A 87 -1.21 -14.11 -10.17
N ALA A 88 -0.52 -13.04 -10.55
CA ALA A 88 0.42 -12.32 -9.69
C ALA A 88 -0.29 -11.74 -8.45
N SER A 89 -1.41 -11.04 -8.62
CA SER A 89 -2.20 -10.53 -7.48
C SER A 89 -2.70 -11.64 -6.55
N ARG A 90 -3.09 -12.78 -7.12
CA ARG A 90 -3.51 -13.94 -6.32
C ARG A 90 -2.34 -14.49 -5.50
N HIS A 91 -1.15 -14.58 -6.09
CA HIS A 91 0.05 -15.01 -5.39
C HIS A 91 0.40 -14.08 -4.24
N GLU A 92 0.37 -12.76 -4.46
CA GLU A 92 0.64 -11.76 -3.41
C GLU A 92 -0.37 -11.86 -2.26
N LEU A 93 -1.65 -12.07 -2.56
CA LEU A 93 -2.67 -12.33 -1.53
C LEU A 93 -2.38 -13.61 -0.72
N ASP A 94 -2.02 -14.70 -1.39
CA ASP A 94 -1.68 -15.97 -0.74
C ASP A 94 -0.46 -15.80 0.19
N VAL A 95 0.56 -15.05 -0.23
CA VAL A 95 1.73 -14.71 0.60
C VAL A 95 1.31 -13.93 1.84
N VAL A 96 0.50 -12.89 1.71
CA VAL A 96 0.03 -12.09 2.85
C VAL A 96 -0.75 -12.95 3.86
N LEU A 97 -1.65 -13.82 3.37
CA LEU A 97 -2.43 -14.71 4.23
C LEU A 97 -1.56 -15.80 4.88
N LEU A 98 -0.56 -16.31 4.17
CA LEU A 98 0.40 -17.28 4.71
C LEU A 98 1.22 -16.66 5.83
N VAL A 99 1.75 -15.46 5.64
CA VAL A 99 2.54 -14.75 6.65
C VAL A 99 1.69 -14.42 7.87
N ARG A 100 0.44 -13.96 7.66
CA ARG A 100 -0.53 -13.74 8.76
C ARG A 100 -0.73 -15.02 9.59
N ARG A 101 -0.90 -16.16 8.93
CA ARG A 101 -1.09 -17.47 9.59
C ARG A 101 0.19 -17.97 10.27
N ALA A 102 1.37 -17.71 9.71
CA ALA A 102 2.63 -18.09 10.32
C ALA A 102 2.94 -17.22 11.56
N GLY A 103 2.53 -15.95 11.55
CA GLY A 103 2.67 -15.02 12.67
C GLY A 103 1.86 -15.39 13.91
N THR A 104 0.82 -16.24 13.78
CA THR A 104 0.02 -16.72 14.92
C THR A 104 0.63 -17.91 15.68
N PHE A 105 1.79 -18.44 15.26
CA PHE A 105 2.41 -19.62 15.90
C PHE A 105 3.50 -19.31 16.94
N SER A 106 3.78 -18.03 17.27
CA SER A 106 4.99 -17.71 18.05
C SER A 106 4.80 -17.36 19.53
N THR A 107 3.60 -17.36 20.11
CA THR A 107 3.43 -17.02 21.53
C THR A 107 2.20 -17.69 22.14
N ASP A 108 2.25 -19.01 22.37
CA ASP A 108 1.49 -19.64 23.46
C ASP A 108 2.06 -21.01 23.87
N GLU A 109 3.39 -21.20 23.79
CA GLU A 109 4.05 -22.40 24.31
C GLU A 109 5.24 -21.95 25.17
N SER A 110 4.94 -21.46 26.37
CA SER A 110 5.88 -21.37 27.48
C SER A 110 5.09 -21.68 28.74
N GLU A 111 5.45 -22.82 29.34
CA GLU A 111 4.87 -23.51 30.52
C GLU A 111 4.43 -22.63 31.70
#